data_AF-A0A1H0SDY0-F1
#
_entry.id   AF-A0A1H0SDY0-F1
#
_cell.length_a   1.000
_cell.length_b   1.000
_cell.length_c   1.000
_cell.angle_alpha   90.00
_cell.angle_beta   90.00
_cell.angle_gamma   90.00
#
_symmetry.space_group_name_H-M   'P 1'
#
loop_
_entity.id
_entity.type
_entity.pdbx_description
1 polymer ?
#
loop_
_entity_poly.entity_id
_entity_poly.type
_entity_poly.pdbx_seq_one_letter_code
_entity_poly.pdbx_strand_id
1 'polypeptide(L)' 'MGQALQTWRSGSEQRAWLSLLIDTFEEVSRPELRTVPCDSHVLAALRAQLACPAGVYGPYGSPYGLRH' A
#
# COMPACT_ATOMS: atom_id res chain seq x y z
N MET A 1 4.13 -9.52 -13.60
CA MET A 1 3.83 -8.11 -13.28
C MET A 1 4.91 -7.51 -12.36
N GLY A 2 6.20 -7.55 -12.72
CA GLY A 2 7.31 -7.13 -11.84
C GLY A 2 8.32 -6.16 -12.46
N GLN A 3 8.15 -5.81 -13.73
CA GLN A 3 9.10 -4.97 -14.46
C GLN A 3 8.85 -3.47 -14.26
N ALA A 4 7.59 -3.07 -14.05
CA ALA A 4 7.27 -1.67 -13.74
C ALA A 4 8.00 -1.18 -12.47
N LEU A 5 8.10 -2.03 -11.44
CA LEU A 5 8.74 -1.68 -10.16
C LEU A 5 10.26 -1.41 -10.27
N GLN A 6 10.95 -1.95 -11.28
CA GLN A 6 12.40 -1.77 -11.43
C GLN A 6 12.76 -0.48 -12.16
N THR A 7 11.86 0.04 -13.00
CA THR A 7 12.08 1.27 -13.78
C THR A 7 12.08 2.51 -12.89
N TRP A 8 11.39 2.53 -11.74
CA TRP A 8 11.39 3.68 -10.83
C TRP A 8 12.73 3.96 -10.14
N ARG A 9 13.81 3.21 -10.41
CA ARG A 9 15.11 3.36 -9.71
C ARG A 9 15.97 4.55 -10.18
N SER A 10 15.59 5.26 -11.23
CA SER A 10 16.22 6.54 -11.60
C SER A 10 15.68 7.70 -10.74
N GLY A 11 16.54 8.67 -10.38
CA GLY A 11 16.19 9.80 -9.51
C GLY A 11 15.09 10.72 -10.04
N SER A 12 15.00 10.92 -11.35
CA SER A 12 13.94 11.70 -11.99
C SER A 12 12.61 10.94 -12.03
N GLU A 13 12.66 9.64 -12.32
CA GLU A 13 11.49 8.75 -12.38
C GLU A 13 10.91 8.50 -10.98
N GLN A 14 11.75 8.42 -9.95
CA GLN A 14 11.36 8.46 -8.54
C GLN A 14 10.53 9.69 -8.20
N ARG A 15 10.98 10.88 -8.62
CA ARG A 15 10.31 12.12 -8.26
C ARG A 15 8.97 12.27 -8.97
N ALA A 16 8.92 11.93 -10.27
CA ALA A 16 7.67 11.89 -11.02
C ALA A 16 6.67 10.89 -10.41
N TRP A 17 7.16 9.74 -9.97
CA TRP A 17 6.33 8.76 -9.28
C TRP A 17 5.79 9.23 -7.95
N LEU A 18 6.65 9.81 -7.11
CA LEU A 18 6.25 10.33 -5.81
C LEU A 18 5.22 11.44 -5.96
N SER A 19 5.39 12.34 -6.94
CA SER A 19 4.39 13.35 -7.28
C SER A 19 3.06 12.71 -7.67
N LEU A 20 3.07 11.75 -8.61
CA LEU A 20 1.85 11.04 -9.01
C LEU A 20 1.17 10.33 -7.82
N LEU A 21 1.94 9.74 -6.92
CA LEU A 21 1.44 9.06 -5.73
C LEU A 21 0.78 10.06 -4.77
N ILE A 22 1.41 11.21 -4.54
CA ILE A 22 0.87 12.29 -3.70
C ILE A 22 -0.41 12.83 -4.32
N ASP A 23 -0.41 13.17 -5.61
CA ASP A 23 -1.59 13.69 -6.33
C ASP A 23 -2.76 12.69 -6.23
N THR A 24 -2.47 11.40 -6.36
CA THR A 24 -3.48 10.34 -6.22
C THR A 24 -4.03 10.29 -4.79
N PHE A 25 -3.17 10.37 -3.77
CA PHE A 25 -3.61 10.37 -2.37
C PHE A 25 -4.41 11.61 -2.01
N GLU A 26 -4.06 12.78 -2.53
CA GLU A 26 -4.82 14.00 -2.35
C GLU A 26 -6.20 13.91 -3.01
N GLU A 27 -6.27 13.39 -4.24
CA GLU A 27 -7.54 13.17 -4.95
C GLU A 27 -8.46 12.25 -4.15
N VAL A 28 -8.01 11.06 -3.76
CA VAL A 28 -8.84 10.10 -3.01
C VAL A 28 -9.16 10.56 -1.58
N SER A 29 -8.42 11.55 -1.06
CA SER A 29 -8.68 12.15 0.26
C SER A 29 -9.79 13.21 0.21
N ARG A 30 -10.20 13.65 -0.98
CA ARG A 30 -11.29 14.61 -1.15
C ARG A 30 -12.57 14.09 -0.48
N PRO A 31 -13.30 14.95 0.26
CA PRO A 31 -14.48 14.54 1.01
C PRO A 31 -15.57 13.99 0.09
N GLU A 32 -15.66 14.47 -1.16
CA GLU A 32 -16.61 13.99 -2.17
C GLU A 32 -16.42 12.49 -2.48
N LEU A 33 -15.16 12.02 -2.47
CA LEU A 33 -14.83 10.60 -2.67
C LEU A 33 -14.86 9.82 -1.36
N ARG A 34 -14.40 10.40 -0.25
CA ARG A 34 -14.41 9.72 1.07
C ARG A 34 -15.80 9.54 1.66
N THR A 35 -16.76 10.37 1.28
CA THR A 35 -18.15 10.27 1.77
C THR A 35 -18.96 9.22 1.04
N VAL A 36 -18.44 8.70 -0.10
CA VAL A 36 -19.07 7.58 -0.79
C VAL A 36 -19.10 6.38 0.15
N PRO A 37 -20.29 5.83 0.47
CA PRO A 37 -20.40 4.66 1.31
C PRO A 37 -19.70 3.48 0.64
N CYS A 38 -18.66 2.94 1.29
CA CYS A 38 -18.10 1.66 0.91
C CYS A 38 -19.02 0.53 1.39
N ASP A 39 -19.16 -0.51 0.57
CA ASP A 39 -19.88 -1.72 0.97
C ASP A 39 -19.28 -2.29 2.26
N SER A 40 -20.11 -2.42 3.29
CA SER A 40 -19.68 -2.85 4.63
C SER A 40 -19.17 -4.29 4.64
N HIS A 41 -19.67 -5.15 3.76
CA HIS A 41 -19.20 -6.52 3.61
C HIS A 41 -17.79 -6.56 2.99
N VAL A 42 -17.54 -5.71 2.00
CA VAL A 42 -16.21 -5.55 1.39
C VAL A 42 -15.20 -5.01 2.42
N LEU A 43 -15.58 -3.99 3.19
CA LEU A 43 -14.73 -3.45 4.27
C LEU A 43 -14.44 -4.49 5.36
N ALA A 44 -15.43 -5.30 5.74
CA ALA A 44 -15.24 -6.37 6.72
C ALA A 44 -14.30 -7.46 6.20
N ALA A 45 -14.47 -7.91 4.97
CA ALA A 45 -13.59 -8.89 4.33
C ALA A 45 -12.16 -8.37 4.18
N LEU A 46 -11.97 -7.09 3.82
CA LEU A 46 -10.66 -6.47 3.74
C LEU A 46 -9.99 -6.36 5.12
N ARG A 47 -10.73 -5.93 6.15
CA ARG A 47 -10.22 -5.90 7.53
C ARG A 47 -9.82 -7.29 8.01
N ALA A 48 -10.57 -8.33 7.70
CA ALA A 48 -10.22 -9.70 8.03
C ALA A 48 -8.92 -10.14 7.33
N GLN A 49 -8.73 -9.78 6.06
CA GLN A 49 -7.50 -10.04 5.31
C GLN A 49 -6.29 -9.30 5.89
N LEU A 50 -6.47 -8.03 6.29
CA LEU A 50 -5.41 -7.21 6.90
C LEU A 50 -5.08 -7.62 8.33
N ALA A 51 -6.07 -8.08 9.09
CA ALA A 51 -5.89 -8.61 10.45
C ALA A 51 -5.23 -9.99 10.46
N CYS A 52 -5.26 -10.70 9.33
CA CYS A 52 -4.44 -11.88 9.16
C CYS A 52 -2.97 -11.43 9.15
N PRO A 53 -2.15 -11.82 10.14
CA PRO A 53 -0.73 -11.55 10.06
C PRO A 53 -0.27 -12.17 8.74
N ALA A 54 0.30 -11.34 7.87
CA ALA A 54 0.84 -11.79 6.59
C ALA A 54 1.67 -13.04 6.90
N GLY A 55 1.13 -14.21 6.52
CA GLY A 55 1.49 -15.48 7.14
C GLY A 55 2.99 -15.56 7.19
N VAL A 56 3.52 -15.74 8.42
CA VAL A 56 4.95 -15.83 8.75
C VAL A 56 5.71 -16.26 7.51
N TYR A 57 6.24 -15.28 6.78
CA TYR A 57 6.97 -15.56 5.55
C TYR A 57 8.04 -16.57 5.95
N GLY A 58 8.00 -17.77 5.36
CA GLY A 58 8.93 -18.85 5.71
C GLY A 58 10.39 -18.40 5.56
N PRO A 59 11.34 -19.30 5.87
CA PRO A 59 12.34 -19.25 6.95
C PRO A 59 13.30 -18.03 6.98
N TYR A 60 13.07 -16.99 6.19
CA TYR A 60 13.83 -15.74 6.15
C TYR A 60 13.11 -14.65 6.96
N GLY A 61 13.08 -14.84 8.27
CA GLY A 61 12.73 -13.77 9.21
C GLY A 61 13.65 -12.58 8.99
N SER A 62 13.06 -11.39 8.79
CA SER A 62 13.81 -10.14 8.71
C SER A 62 14.61 -9.93 10.01
N PRO A 63 15.92 -9.65 9.96
CA PRO A 63 16.78 -9.51 11.14
C PRO A 63 16.43 -8.30 12.01
N TYR A 64 15.52 -7.44 11.57
CA TYR A 64 15.10 -6.24 12.29
C TYR A 64 13.94 -6.47 13.28
N GLY A 65 13.38 -7.69 13.33
CA GLY A 65 12.26 -8.03 14.22
C GLY A 65 12.67 -8.48 15.64
N LEU A 66 13.96 -8.67 15.91
CA LEU A 66 14.46 -9.09 17.22
C LEU A 66 15.34 -8.00 17.83
N ARG A 67 14.71 -6.93 18.33
CA ARG A 67 15.33 -6.07 19.34
C ARG A 67 14.36 -5.92 20.49
N HIS A 68 14.64 -6.68 21.55
CA HIS A 68 14.17 -6.45 22.91
C HIS A 68 15.41 -6.20 23.78
#